data_AF-A0A2V2W1D1-F1
#
_entry.id   AF-A0A2V2W1D1-F1
#
_cell.length_a   1.000
_cell.length_b   1.000
_cell.length_c   1.000
_cell.angle_alpha   90.00
_cell.angle_beta   90.00
_cell.angle_gamma   90.00
#
_symmetry.space_group_name_H-M   'P 1'
#
loop_
_entity.id
_entity.type
_entity.pdbx_description
1 polymer ?
#
loop_
_entity_poly.entity_id
_entity_poly.type
_entity_poly.pdbx_seq_one_letter_code
_entity_poly.pdbx_strand_id
1 'polypeptide(L)'
;MSTEWVGERVAPVDLERIRQNIHENRDDLGWGPNATFRFPHRGGTGIIYQAIKAKLPSEKLTFNSGFQAIAIDADAKTITFSNGEVVSYDYLISTVPFDDLLRMTKGTGFKSYDEWPAIADKMVYSSTNVIGIGVKGTPPPHLKTACWLYFPEDTSPFYRATVFSNYSKYNAPEGHWSLMLEVSESKYKPVNHSTLIEDCIVGCLASNLLLHKDLLVSKWHYRIEKGYPTPFIGRNNLLEKAQPELMSRCIYSRGRFGAWRYEVGNQDHSFMQGVEAIDHVLGLATEETTVANPGRVNGTRATTRFGLLQKDM
;
A
#
# COMPACT_ATOMS: atom_id res chain seq x y z
N MET A 1 5.25 14.61 9.74
CA MET A 1 4.05 14.30 8.93
C MET A 1 3.10 15.50 9.02
N SER A 2 2.22 15.71 8.03
CA SER A 2 1.07 16.61 8.15
C SER A 2 -0.01 15.98 9.06
N THR A 3 -1.17 16.62 9.22
CA THR A 3 -2.22 16.20 10.17
C THR A 3 -3.54 15.80 9.52
N GLU A 4 -3.80 16.17 8.27
CA GLU A 4 -5.12 15.99 7.62
C GLU A 4 -5.43 14.53 7.22
N TRP A 5 -4.44 13.65 7.18
CA TRP A 5 -4.59 12.25 6.74
C TRP A 5 -5.15 11.32 7.83
N VAL A 6 -5.28 11.80 9.07
CA VAL A 6 -5.52 10.96 10.25
C VAL A 6 -6.94 10.41 10.37
N GLY A 7 -7.90 10.90 9.57
CA GLY A 7 -9.35 10.69 9.77
C GLY A 7 -9.78 9.26 10.11
N GLU A 8 -9.37 8.25 9.35
CA GLU A 8 -9.68 6.84 9.62
C GLU A 8 -8.51 6.03 10.21
N ARG A 9 -7.43 6.70 10.58
CA ARG A 9 -6.15 6.06 10.95
C ARG A 9 -5.78 6.28 12.41
N VAL A 10 -6.18 7.41 13.00
CA VAL A 10 -5.93 7.75 14.40
C VAL A 10 -7.28 7.97 15.08
N ALA A 11 -7.61 7.10 16.03
CA ALA A 11 -8.86 7.18 16.77
C ALA A 11 -8.88 8.41 17.69
N PRO A 12 -9.98 9.19 17.73
CA PRO A 12 -10.18 10.17 18.79
C PRO A 12 -10.42 9.47 20.13
N VAL A 13 -10.22 10.20 21.23
CA VAL A 13 -10.51 9.72 22.59
C VAL A 13 -11.64 10.54 23.22
N ASP A 14 -12.40 9.89 24.09
CA ASP A 14 -13.44 10.53 24.90
C ASP A 14 -13.11 10.38 26.40
N LEU A 15 -13.02 11.50 27.13
CA LEU A 15 -12.52 11.50 28.50
C LEU A 15 -13.48 10.80 29.48
N GLU A 16 -14.78 10.96 29.29
CA GLU A 16 -15.79 10.33 30.15
C GLU A 16 -15.79 8.82 29.95
N ARG A 17 -15.78 8.37 28.69
CA ARG A 17 -15.64 6.96 28.33
C ARG A 17 -14.37 6.36 28.91
N ILE A 18 -13.23 7.04 28.82
CA ILE A 18 -11.97 6.55 29.39
C ILE A 18 -12.07 6.37 30.91
N ARG A 19 -12.64 7.35 31.62
CA ARG A 19 -12.83 7.24 33.08
C ARG A 19 -13.70 6.03 33.43
N GLN A 20 -14.77 5.81 32.68
CA GLN A 20 -15.63 4.64 32.88
C GLN A 20 -14.88 3.33 32.58
N ASN A 21 -14.14 3.27 31.47
CA ASN A 21 -13.37 2.09 31.10
C ASN A 21 -12.31 1.74 32.15
N ILE A 22 -11.64 2.74 32.75
CA ILE A 22 -10.70 2.54 33.87
C ILE A 22 -11.41 1.96 35.09
N HIS A 23 -12.59 2.49 35.43
CA HIS A 23 -13.34 2.01 36.60
C HIS A 23 -13.83 0.55 36.42
N GLU A 24 -14.26 0.21 35.21
CA GLU A 24 -14.87 -1.09 34.89
C GLU A 24 -13.85 -2.13 34.40
N ASN A 25 -12.58 -1.76 34.16
CA ASN A 25 -11.61 -2.55 33.39
C ASN A 25 -12.21 -3.03 32.05
N ARG A 26 -12.85 -2.12 31.33
CA ARG A 26 -13.60 -2.42 30.09
C ARG A 26 -12.80 -2.00 28.86
N ASP A 27 -12.60 -2.95 27.94
CA ASP A 27 -11.98 -2.69 26.64
C ASP A 27 -12.90 -1.84 25.74
N ASP A 28 -12.31 -0.94 24.93
CA ASP A 28 -13.00 -0.23 23.85
C ASP A 28 -12.63 -0.86 22.50
N LEU A 29 -13.52 -1.69 21.95
CA LEU A 29 -13.28 -2.51 20.77
C LEU A 29 -14.18 -2.09 19.60
N GLY A 30 -13.78 -2.45 18.38
CA GLY A 30 -14.62 -2.29 17.18
C GLY A 30 -14.46 -0.96 16.44
N TRP A 31 -13.52 -0.11 16.85
CA TRP A 31 -13.19 1.11 16.11
C TRP A 31 -12.45 0.80 14.80
N GLY A 32 -12.72 1.61 13.77
CA GLY A 32 -11.97 1.66 12.52
C GLY A 32 -12.60 0.86 11.38
N PRO A 33 -12.27 1.22 10.12
CA PRO A 33 -12.91 0.63 8.92
C PRO A 33 -12.54 -0.84 8.68
N ASN A 34 -11.55 -1.36 9.40
CA ASN A 34 -11.06 -2.74 9.31
C ASN A 34 -11.35 -3.58 10.56
N ALA A 35 -12.25 -3.12 11.45
CA ALA A 35 -12.71 -3.92 12.60
C ALA A 35 -13.30 -5.27 12.16
N THR A 36 -13.85 -5.33 10.95
CA THR A 36 -14.11 -6.56 10.21
C THR A 36 -13.38 -6.50 8.88
N PHE A 37 -12.81 -7.63 8.45
CA PHE A 37 -12.16 -7.75 7.15
C PHE A 37 -12.36 -9.16 6.59
N ARG A 38 -12.04 -9.32 5.30
CA ARG A 38 -12.07 -10.61 4.60
C ARG A 38 -10.68 -10.90 4.05
N PHE A 39 -10.34 -12.18 4.00
CA PHE A 39 -9.06 -12.64 3.46
C PHE A 39 -9.27 -13.85 2.54
N PRO A 40 -8.59 -13.96 1.39
CA PRO A 40 -8.74 -15.10 0.50
C PRO A 40 -8.34 -16.41 1.18
N HIS A 41 -9.14 -17.45 0.97
CA HIS A 41 -8.89 -18.74 1.62
C HIS A 41 -7.59 -19.41 1.17
N ARG A 42 -7.11 -19.17 -0.07
CA ARG A 42 -5.86 -19.73 -0.60
C ARG A 42 -5.13 -18.68 -1.45
N GLY A 43 -3.80 -18.74 -1.48
CA GLY A 43 -2.96 -17.89 -2.34
C GLY A 43 -2.73 -16.46 -1.83
N GLY A 44 -3.16 -16.15 -0.60
CA GLY A 44 -3.02 -14.82 0.01
C GLY A 44 -3.70 -13.70 -0.79
N THR A 45 -3.37 -12.45 -0.48
CA THR A 45 -3.94 -11.28 -1.18
C THR A 45 -3.63 -11.27 -2.69
N GLY A 46 -2.47 -11.81 -3.10
CA GLY A 46 -2.05 -11.83 -4.51
C GLY A 46 -2.99 -12.62 -5.43
N ILE A 47 -3.70 -13.62 -4.90
CA ILE A 47 -4.65 -14.42 -5.70
C ILE A 47 -5.78 -13.57 -6.30
N ILE A 48 -6.17 -12.48 -5.63
CA ILE A 48 -7.22 -11.58 -6.09
C ILE A 48 -6.84 -11.02 -7.46
N TYR A 49 -5.62 -10.50 -7.57
CA TYR A 49 -5.13 -9.87 -8.80
C TYR A 49 -4.74 -10.89 -9.87
N GLN A 50 -4.26 -12.07 -9.48
CA GLN A 50 -4.06 -13.17 -10.41
C GLN A 50 -5.38 -13.64 -11.03
N ALA A 51 -6.46 -13.72 -10.23
CA ALA A 51 -7.79 -14.07 -10.71
C ALA A 51 -8.40 -12.96 -11.58
N ILE A 52 -8.18 -11.67 -11.25
CA ILE A 52 -8.57 -10.54 -12.11
C ILE A 52 -7.84 -10.62 -13.45
N LYS A 53 -6.51 -10.80 -13.45
CA LYS A 53 -5.69 -10.97 -14.66
C LYS A 53 -6.25 -12.07 -15.56
N ALA A 54 -6.62 -13.22 -15.00
CA ALA A 54 -7.17 -14.35 -15.75
C ALA A 54 -8.55 -14.08 -16.37
N LYS A 55 -9.28 -13.05 -15.93
CA LYS A 55 -10.59 -12.65 -16.47
C LYS A 55 -10.50 -11.54 -17.52
N LEU A 56 -9.33 -10.94 -17.70
CA LEU A 56 -9.09 -9.87 -18.66
C LEU A 56 -8.59 -10.44 -20.00
N PRO A 57 -8.84 -9.77 -21.14
CA PRO A 57 -8.35 -10.22 -22.44
C PRO A 57 -6.82 -10.26 -22.46
N SER A 58 -6.24 -11.45 -22.64
CA SER A 58 -4.80 -11.68 -22.47
C SER A 58 -3.94 -10.93 -23.47
N GLU A 59 -4.44 -10.69 -24.69
CA GLU A 59 -3.76 -9.94 -25.75
C GLU A 59 -3.60 -8.45 -25.43
N LYS A 60 -4.32 -7.95 -24.41
CA LYS A 60 -4.23 -6.56 -23.93
C LYS A 60 -3.31 -6.41 -22.73
N LEU A 61 -2.63 -7.48 -22.32
CA LEU A 61 -1.82 -7.53 -21.11
C LEU A 61 -0.40 -8.01 -21.39
N THR A 62 0.57 -7.16 -21.07
CA THR A 62 1.99 -7.50 -21.18
C THR A 62 2.63 -7.52 -19.80
N PHE A 63 3.17 -8.67 -19.39
CA PHE A 63 3.91 -8.85 -18.14
C PHE A 63 5.30 -9.42 -18.46
N ASN A 64 6.29 -8.53 -18.59
CA ASN A 64 7.64 -8.89 -18.98
C ASN A 64 8.62 -7.81 -18.49
N SER A 65 9.82 -8.21 -18.05
CA SER A 65 10.83 -7.29 -17.50
C SER A 65 11.31 -6.24 -18.51
N GLY A 66 11.26 -6.55 -19.81
CA GLY A 66 11.61 -5.62 -20.88
C GLY A 66 10.64 -4.44 -21.01
N PHE A 67 9.40 -4.58 -20.54
CA PHE A 67 8.37 -3.53 -20.59
C PHE A 67 8.35 -2.65 -19.34
N GLN A 68 9.49 -2.49 -18.67
CA GLN A 68 9.69 -1.40 -17.72
C GLN A 68 9.75 -0.07 -18.48
N ALA A 69 8.79 0.84 -18.24
CA ALA A 69 8.81 2.18 -18.82
C ALA A 69 9.99 2.98 -18.27
N ILE A 70 10.76 3.61 -19.15
CA ILE A 70 11.97 4.38 -18.79
C ILE A 70 11.95 5.82 -19.29
N ALA A 71 11.08 6.15 -20.25
CA ALA A 71 10.87 7.52 -20.71
C ALA A 71 9.44 7.70 -21.23
N ILE A 72 8.88 8.89 -20.98
CA ILE A 72 7.60 9.33 -21.53
C ILE A 72 7.84 10.62 -22.30
N ASP A 73 7.46 10.63 -23.56
CA ASP A 73 7.42 11.84 -24.38
C ASP A 73 5.98 12.33 -24.47
N ALA A 74 5.64 13.38 -23.74
CA ALA A 74 4.29 13.93 -23.67
C ALA A 74 3.92 14.81 -24.88
N ASP A 75 4.89 15.19 -25.71
CA ASP A 75 4.64 15.90 -26.97
C ASP A 75 4.31 14.89 -28.07
N ALA A 76 5.13 13.85 -28.20
CA ALA A 76 4.91 12.75 -29.14
C ALA A 76 3.84 11.75 -28.66
N LYS A 77 3.45 11.83 -27.38
CA LYS A 77 2.55 10.89 -26.69
C LYS A 77 3.01 9.44 -26.83
N THR A 78 4.27 9.19 -26.46
CA THR A 78 4.88 7.85 -26.51
C THR A 78 5.51 7.44 -25.19
N ILE A 79 5.59 6.13 -24.99
CA ILE A 79 6.29 5.48 -23.89
C ILE A 79 7.44 4.68 -24.50
N THR A 80 8.65 4.89 -24.01
CA THR A 80 9.82 4.07 -24.33
C THR A 80 10.08 3.09 -23.19
N PHE A 81 10.24 1.82 -23.53
CA PHE A 81 10.50 0.74 -22.58
C PHE A 81 11.99 0.34 -22.57
N SER A 82 12.40 -0.36 -21.51
CA SER A 82 13.78 -0.81 -21.32
C SER A 82 14.30 -1.78 -22.39
N ASN A 83 13.42 -2.49 -23.08
CA ASN A 83 13.76 -3.33 -24.25
C ASN A 83 13.92 -2.54 -25.54
N GLY A 84 13.73 -1.21 -25.52
CA GLY A 84 13.79 -0.33 -26.69
C GLY A 84 12.48 -0.20 -27.47
N GLU A 85 11.42 -0.93 -27.09
CA GLU A 85 10.12 -0.74 -27.72
C GLU A 85 9.54 0.64 -27.39
N VAL A 86 8.83 1.19 -28.38
CA VAL A 86 8.14 2.47 -28.27
C VAL A 86 6.69 2.27 -28.66
N VAL A 87 5.77 2.70 -27.79
CA VAL A 87 4.33 2.64 -28.04
C VAL A 87 3.70 4.02 -27.90
N SER A 88 2.72 4.33 -28.73
CA SER A 88 1.94 5.56 -28.65
C SER A 88 0.75 5.42 -27.72
N TYR A 89 0.26 6.52 -27.17
CA TYR A 89 -0.97 6.57 -26.38
C TYR A 89 -1.80 7.83 -26.68
N ASP A 90 -3.12 7.70 -26.57
CA ASP A 90 -4.00 8.87 -26.49
C ASP A 90 -4.12 9.36 -25.05
N TYR A 91 -4.27 8.43 -24.11
CA TYR A 91 -4.31 8.66 -22.68
C TYR A 91 -3.39 7.68 -21.97
N LEU A 92 -2.69 8.15 -20.95
CA LEU A 92 -1.79 7.35 -20.13
C LEU A 92 -2.31 7.29 -18.69
N ILE A 93 -2.70 6.10 -18.25
CA ILE A 93 -2.94 5.83 -16.82
C ILE A 93 -1.65 5.29 -16.23
N SER A 94 -0.90 6.16 -15.55
CA SER A 94 0.37 5.81 -14.92
C SER A 94 0.17 5.47 -13.44
N THR A 95 0.65 4.30 -13.04
CA THR A 95 0.64 3.84 -11.63
C THR A 95 2.04 3.66 -11.06
N VAL A 96 3.06 4.08 -11.81
CA VAL A 96 4.45 4.17 -11.32
C VAL A 96 4.55 5.25 -10.23
N PRO A 97 5.61 5.25 -9.41
CA PRO A 97 5.82 6.30 -8.43
C PRO A 97 5.88 7.69 -9.07
N PHE A 98 5.23 8.67 -8.45
CA PHE A 98 5.11 10.04 -8.98
C PHE A 98 6.47 10.70 -9.21
N ASP A 99 7.42 10.49 -8.30
CA ASP A 99 8.78 11.01 -8.43
C ASP A 99 9.54 10.39 -9.61
N ASP A 100 9.35 9.09 -9.89
CA ASP A 100 9.92 8.44 -11.07
C ASP A 100 9.25 8.97 -12.34
N LEU A 101 7.93 9.15 -12.31
CA LEU A 101 7.16 9.73 -13.42
C LEU A 101 7.66 11.13 -13.79
N LEU A 102 7.86 12.01 -12.81
CA LEU A 102 8.40 13.35 -13.05
C LEU A 102 9.81 13.30 -13.65
N ARG A 103 10.66 12.38 -13.19
CA ARG A 103 12.04 12.24 -13.70
C ARG A 103 12.11 11.70 -15.12
N MET A 104 11.18 10.82 -15.51
CA MET A 104 11.20 10.18 -16.83
C MET A 104 10.31 10.84 -17.88
N THR A 105 9.48 11.81 -17.50
CA THR A 105 8.57 12.49 -18.42
C THR A 105 9.23 13.74 -18.99
N LYS A 106 9.19 13.89 -20.31
CA LYS A 106 9.60 15.09 -21.04
C LYS A 106 8.45 15.64 -21.88
N GLY A 107 8.55 16.93 -22.21
CA GLY A 107 7.65 17.60 -23.12
C GLY A 107 7.75 19.11 -22.98
N THR A 108 7.23 19.83 -23.96
CA THR A 108 7.19 21.30 -23.97
C THR A 108 5.88 21.81 -23.38
N GLY A 109 5.83 23.07 -22.94
CA GLY A 109 4.57 23.72 -22.51
C GLY A 109 4.02 23.30 -21.14
N PHE A 110 4.73 22.49 -20.37
CA PHE A 110 4.50 22.31 -18.94
C PHE A 110 4.96 23.58 -18.19
N LYS A 111 4.09 24.17 -17.36
CA LYS A 111 4.35 25.46 -16.71
C LYS A 111 5.43 25.35 -15.63
N SER A 112 5.47 24.23 -14.92
CA SER A 112 6.37 24.00 -13.78
C SER A 112 7.50 23.01 -14.13
N TYR A 113 7.77 22.76 -15.41
CA TYR A 113 8.67 21.67 -15.85
C TYR A 113 10.06 21.71 -15.20
N ASP A 114 10.67 22.90 -15.15
CA ASP A 114 12.02 23.09 -14.60
C ASP A 114 12.08 22.80 -13.08
N GLU A 115 10.94 22.84 -12.38
CA GLU A 115 10.85 22.50 -10.95
C GLU A 115 10.71 20.99 -10.70
N TRP A 116 10.38 20.18 -11.71
CA TRP A 116 10.04 18.76 -11.54
C TRP A 116 11.13 17.93 -10.86
N PRO A 117 12.43 18.08 -11.18
CA PRO A 117 13.49 17.37 -10.45
C PRO A 117 13.48 17.69 -8.95
N ALA A 118 13.34 18.98 -8.59
CA ALA A 118 13.30 19.42 -7.21
C ALA A 118 12.02 18.98 -6.48
N ILE A 119 10.90 18.87 -7.20
CA ILE A 119 9.66 18.29 -6.67
C ILE A 119 9.87 16.80 -6.37
N ALA A 120 10.40 16.04 -7.33
CA ALA A 120 10.65 14.60 -7.20
C ALA A 120 11.58 14.29 -6.00
N ASP A 121 12.61 15.09 -5.78
CA ASP A 121 13.55 14.91 -4.66
C ASP A 121 12.94 15.20 -3.28
N LYS A 122 11.86 16.00 -3.23
CA LYS A 122 11.12 16.31 -2.00
C LYS A 122 10.03 15.29 -1.68
N MET A 123 9.74 14.34 -2.56
CA MET A 123 8.73 13.32 -2.33
C MET A 123 9.19 12.31 -1.28
N VAL A 124 8.76 12.50 -0.02
CA VAL A 124 9.19 11.66 1.11
C VAL A 124 8.44 10.32 1.10
N TYR A 125 9.20 9.24 1.26
CA TYR A 125 8.70 7.89 1.50
C TYR A 125 9.56 7.14 2.52
N SER A 126 9.05 6.02 3.00
CA SER A 126 9.86 5.01 3.69
C SER A 126 9.82 3.68 2.94
N SER A 127 10.95 2.99 2.95
CA SER A 127 11.07 1.60 2.53
C SER A 127 10.48 0.69 3.59
N THR A 128 10.11 -0.53 3.18
CA THR A 128 9.54 -1.54 4.08
C THR A 128 10.27 -2.86 3.87
N ASN A 129 10.84 -3.38 4.95
CA ASN A 129 11.34 -4.73 5.00
C ASN A 129 10.23 -5.63 5.55
N VAL A 130 9.90 -6.69 4.83
CA VAL A 130 8.96 -7.72 5.24
C VAL A 130 9.75 -8.97 5.57
N ILE A 131 9.57 -9.48 6.79
CA ILE A 131 10.26 -10.69 7.28
C ILE A 131 9.19 -11.74 7.56
N GLY A 132 9.34 -12.92 6.98
CA GLY A 132 8.48 -14.08 7.22
C GLY A 132 9.20 -15.11 8.07
N ILE A 133 8.61 -15.49 9.20
CA ILE A 133 9.12 -16.54 10.09
C ILE A 133 8.11 -17.69 10.13
N GLY A 134 8.48 -18.84 9.57
CA GLY A 134 7.70 -20.08 9.64
C GLY A 134 8.12 -20.89 10.87
N VAL A 135 7.15 -21.36 11.64
CA VAL A 135 7.35 -21.98 12.96
C VAL A 135 6.61 -23.32 13.02
N LYS A 136 7.25 -24.36 13.56
CA LYS A 136 6.59 -25.66 13.82
C LYS A 136 5.54 -25.53 14.93
N GLY A 137 4.50 -26.35 14.83
CA GLY A 137 3.42 -26.45 15.81
C GLY A 137 2.30 -25.45 15.57
N THR A 138 1.76 -24.91 16.65
CA THR A 138 0.64 -23.96 16.66
C THR A 138 1.03 -22.70 17.44
N PRO A 139 0.42 -21.54 17.14
CA PRO A 139 0.68 -20.33 17.91
C PRO A 139 0.35 -20.54 19.40
N PRO A 140 1.04 -19.82 20.31
CA PRO A 140 0.74 -19.88 21.74
C PRO A 140 -0.69 -19.37 22.04
N PRO A 141 -1.28 -19.71 23.21
CA PRO A 141 -2.68 -19.42 23.49
C PRO A 141 -3.11 -17.97 23.30
N HIS A 142 -2.28 -16.99 23.68
CA HIS A 142 -2.60 -15.56 23.53
C HIS A 142 -2.59 -15.07 22.09
N LEU A 143 -1.98 -15.82 21.15
CA LEU A 143 -1.94 -15.51 19.72
C LEU A 143 -2.92 -16.33 18.89
N LYS A 144 -3.69 -17.23 19.52
CA LYS A 144 -4.54 -18.20 18.81
C LYS A 144 -5.55 -17.57 17.85
N THR A 145 -6.08 -16.40 18.19
CA THR A 145 -7.04 -15.64 17.37
C THR A 145 -6.54 -14.23 17.05
N ALA A 146 -5.29 -13.92 17.39
CA ALA A 146 -4.70 -12.62 17.10
C ALA A 146 -4.60 -12.40 15.59
N CYS A 147 -4.79 -11.15 15.16
CA CYS A 147 -4.64 -10.75 13.77
C CYS A 147 -3.25 -10.14 13.54
N TRP A 148 -3.14 -8.84 13.80
CA TRP A 148 -1.87 -8.12 13.83
C TRP A 148 -1.67 -7.47 15.19
N LEU A 149 -0.42 -7.22 15.54
CA LEU A 149 0.02 -6.67 16.82
C LEU A 149 0.94 -5.48 16.55
N TYR A 150 0.93 -4.49 17.44
CA TYR A 150 1.75 -3.28 17.36
C TYR A 150 2.83 -3.28 18.44
N PHE A 151 4.01 -2.78 18.10
CA PHE A 151 5.18 -2.78 18.97
C PHE A 151 5.78 -1.37 18.98
N PRO A 152 5.43 -0.53 19.97
CA PRO A 152 5.96 0.83 20.09
C PRO A 152 7.32 0.90 20.81
N GLU A 153 7.68 -0.15 21.55
CA GLU A 153 8.93 -0.23 22.32
C GLU A 153 10.13 -0.55 21.44
N ASP A 154 11.34 -0.26 21.94
CA ASP A 154 12.62 -0.49 21.25
C ASP A 154 13.19 -1.91 21.44
N THR A 155 12.47 -2.77 22.17
CA THR A 155 12.81 -4.19 22.38
C THR A 155 12.70 -5.03 21.11
N SER A 156 12.05 -4.50 20.06
CA SER A 156 11.89 -5.15 18.77
C SER A 156 12.10 -4.16 17.61
N PRO A 157 12.68 -4.58 16.47
CA PRO A 157 12.91 -3.68 15.34
C PRO A 157 11.66 -3.46 14.47
N PHE A 158 10.65 -4.33 14.58
CA PHE A 158 9.42 -4.31 13.78
C PHE A 158 8.36 -3.45 14.45
N TYR A 159 7.64 -2.63 13.67
CA TYR A 159 6.53 -1.83 14.20
C TYR A 159 5.22 -2.63 14.24
N ARG A 160 5.14 -3.72 13.46
CA ARG A 160 3.98 -4.61 13.37
C ARG A 160 4.38 -6.05 13.13
N ALA A 161 3.66 -6.97 13.77
CA ALA A 161 3.69 -8.40 13.48
C ALA A 161 2.28 -8.88 13.13
N THR A 162 2.16 -9.77 12.15
CA THR A 162 0.90 -10.40 11.75
C THR A 162 1.02 -11.91 11.94
N VAL A 163 0.06 -12.54 12.62
CA VAL A 163 -0.04 -13.99 12.70
C VAL A 163 -0.69 -14.50 11.41
N PHE A 164 0.09 -14.50 10.32
CA PHE A 164 -0.45 -14.63 8.96
C PHE A 164 -1.15 -15.97 8.69
N SER A 165 -0.79 -17.01 9.44
CA SER A 165 -1.46 -18.32 9.41
C SER A 165 -2.87 -18.30 10.01
N ASN A 166 -3.21 -17.31 10.84
CA ASN A 166 -4.57 -17.17 11.37
C ASN A 166 -5.56 -16.65 10.31
N TYR A 167 -5.07 -15.99 9.25
CA TYR A 167 -5.93 -15.50 8.17
C TYR A 167 -6.41 -16.62 7.25
N SER A 168 -5.59 -17.67 7.11
CA SER A 168 -5.99 -18.91 6.46
C SER A 168 -5.05 -20.05 6.84
N LYS A 169 -5.62 -21.22 7.12
CA LYS A 169 -4.87 -22.46 7.33
C LYS A 169 -3.96 -22.87 6.15
N TYR A 170 -4.18 -22.32 4.96
CA TYR A 170 -3.36 -22.62 3.77
C TYR A 170 -2.19 -21.65 3.57
N ASN A 171 -2.02 -20.66 4.47
CA ASN A 171 -0.85 -19.78 4.47
C ASN A 171 0.38 -20.42 5.11
N ALA A 172 0.22 -21.56 5.79
CA ALA A 172 1.30 -22.37 6.33
C ALA A 172 1.05 -23.86 5.99
N PRO A 173 2.10 -24.69 5.89
CA PRO A 173 1.94 -26.14 5.84
C PRO A 173 1.22 -26.68 7.08
N GLU A 174 0.63 -27.87 6.97
CA GLU A 174 0.03 -28.55 8.12
C GLU A 174 1.06 -28.71 9.26
N GLY A 175 0.61 -28.53 10.51
CA GLY A 175 1.48 -28.59 11.68
C GLY A 175 2.44 -27.41 11.83
N HIS A 176 2.19 -26.29 11.14
CA HIS A 176 2.99 -25.08 11.22
C HIS A 176 2.12 -23.82 11.35
N TRP A 177 2.74 -22.73 11.79
CA TRP A 177 2.17 -21.39 11.82
C TRP A 177 3.24 -20.37 11.40
N SER A 178 2.84 -19.11 11.21
CA SER A 178 3.76 -18.11 10.66
C SER A 178 3.54 -16.70 11.22
N LEU A 179 4.64 -16.00 11.43
CA LEU A 179 4.70 -14.57 11.69
C LEU A 179 5.16 -13.83 10.43
N MET A 180 4.51 -12.71 10.13
CA MET A 180 4.95 -11.74 9.12
C MET A 180 5.22 -10.42 9.83
N LEU A 181 6.48 -9.99 9.82
CA LEU A 181 6.98 -8.83 10.54
C LEU A 181 7.28 -7.71 9.55
N GLU A 182 7.07 -6.47 9.97
CA GLU A 182 7.33 -5.29 9.14
C GLU A 182 8.28 -4.32 9.85
N VAL A 183 9.39 -3.99 9.19
CA VAL A 183 10.41 -3.05 9.67
C VAL A 183 10.53 -1.89 8.69
N SER A 184 10.31 -0.67 9.16
CA SER A 184 10.46 0.54 8.36
C SER A 184 11.93 0.92 8.21
N GLU A 185 12.27 1.50 7.05
CA GLU A 185 13.61 1.97 6.71
C GLU A 185 13.52 3.32 5.98
N SER A 186 14.43 4.24 6.31
CA SER A 186 14.57 5.52 5.64
C SER A 186 15.95 6.12 5.91
N LYS A 187 16.25 7.28 5.31
CA LYS A 187 17.46 8.07 5.65
C LYS A 187 17.55 8.42 7.15
N TYR A 188 16.41 8.49 7.84
CA TYR A 188 16.33 8.79 9.28
C TYR A 188 16.33 7.56 10.18
N LYS A 189 16.07 6.37 9.61
CA LYS A 189 16.03 5.09 10.30
C LYS A 189 16.70 4.04 9.42
N PRO A 190 18.05 4.02 9.37
CA PRO A 190 18.76 3.00 8.61
C PRO A 190 18.51 1.62 9.20
N VAL A 191 18.64 0.59 8.37
CA VAL A 191 18.49 -0.81 8.76
C VAL A 191 19.73 -1.57 8.32
N ASN A 192 20.30 -2.39 9.20
CA ASN A 192 21.35 -3.32 8.84
C ASN A 192 20.72 -4.60 8.27
N HIS A 193 20.66 -4.72 6.94
CA HIS A 193 20.02 -5.88 6.30
C HIS A 193 20.74 -7.21 6.58
N SER A 194 22.03 -7.19 6.94
CA SER A 194 22.79 -8.41 7.23
C SER A 194 22.38 -9.08 8.55
N THR A 195 21.90 -8.30 9.52
CA THR A 195 21.47 -8.80 10.85
C THR A 195 19.95 -8.82 11.02
N LEU A 196 19.21 -8.15 10.13
CA LEU A 196 17.78 -7.85 10.28
C LEU A 196 16.90 -9.06 10.66
N ILE A 197 17.10 -10.22 10.02
CA ILE A 197 16.31 -11.42 10.33
C ILE A 197 16.56 -11.87 11.77
N GLU A 198 17.82 -11.86 12.21
CA GLU A 198 18.19 -12.27 13.57
C GLU A 198 17.69 -11.25 14.60
N ASP A 199 17.85 -9.96 14.32
CA ASP A 199 17.32 -8.88 15.16
C ASP A 199 15.78 -9.01 15.32
N CYS A 200 15.08 -9.42 14.27
CA CYS A 200 13.65 -9.70 14.32
C CYS A 200 13.33 -10.94 15.18
N ILE A 201 14.13 -12.01 15.13
CA ILE A 201 13.93 -13.20 15.96
C ILE A 201 14.16 -12.85 17.44
N VAL A 202 15.21 -12.08 17.75
CA VAL A 202 15.47 -11.55 19.10
C VAL A 202 14.30 -10.70 19.57
N GLY A 203 13.80 -9.80 18.72
CA GLY A 203 12.60 -9.01 19.02
C GLY A 203 11.36 -9.88 19.26
N CYS A 204 11.15 -10.95 18.48
CA CYS A 204 10.04 -11.88 18.71
C CYS A 204 10.13 -12.60 20.06
N LEU A 205 11.34 -12.97 20.51
CA LEU A 205 11.56 -13.55 21.84
C LEU A 205 11.27 -12.53 22.95
N ALA A 206 11.77 -11.30 22.80
CA ALA A 206 11.57 -10.22 23.77
C ALA A 206 10.11 -9.76 23.86
N SER A 207 9.35 -9.84 22.76
CA SER A 207 7.98 -9.36 22.67
C SER A 207 6.91 -10.45 22.75
N ASN A 208 7.21 -11.58 23.39
CA ASN A 208 6.26 -12.69 23.63
C ASN A 208 5.62 -13.28 22.36
N LEU A 209 6.32 -13.24 21.22
CA LEU A 209 5.86 -13.86 19.97
C LEU A 209 6.43 -15.26 19.78
N LEU A 210 7.66 -15.49 20.22
CA LEU A 210 8.35 -16.78 20.15
C LEU A 210 8.92 -17.16 21.52
N LEU A 211 9.17 -18.45 21.70
CA LEU A 211 9.92 -19.02 22.81
C LEU A 211 11.26 -19.57 22.32
N HIS A 212 12.26 -19.66 23.19
CA HIS A 212 13.56 -20.25 22.84
C HIS A 212 13.49 -21.70 22.31
N LYS A 213 12.43 -22.44 22.67
CA LYS A 213 12.19 -23.82 22.22
C LYS A 213 11.48 -23.92 20.87
N ASP A 214 11.01 -22.80 20.31
CA ASP A 214 10.32 -22.82 19.02
C ASP A 214 11.29 -23.17 17.90
N LEU A 215 10.82 -24.03 16.98
CA LEU A 215 11.62 -24.49 15.86
C LEU A 215 11.24 -23.71 14.60
N LEU A 216 12.16 -22.86 14.16
CA LEU A 216 11.98 -22.04 12.96
C LEU A 216 12.35 -22.86 11.72
N VAL A 217 11.41 -22.98 10.78
CA VAL A 217 11.56 -23.82 9.56
C VAL A 217 11.69 -23.01 8.28
N SER A 218 11.35 -21.73 8.32
CA SER A 218 11.51 -20.82 7.19
C SER A 218 11.82 -19.42 7.70
N LYS A 219 12.80 -18.78 7.06
CA LYS A 219 13.18 -17.38 7.29
C LYS A 219 13.21 -16.71 5.93
N TRP A 220 12.29 -15.79 5.70
CA TRP A 220 12.14 -15.08 4.43
C TRP A 220 12.30 -13.58 4.65
N HIS A 221 12.91 -12.88 3.70
CA HIS A 221 13.07 -11.44 3.73
C HIS A 221 12.85 -10.86 2.33
N TYR A 222 12.12 -9.75 2.27
CA TYR A 222 11.96 -8.95 1.07
C TYR A 222 11.94 -7.47 1.42
N ARG A 223 12.66 -6.67 0.63
CA ARG A 223 12.72 -5.23 0.80
C ARG A 223 11.95 -4.53 -0.32
N ILE A 224 11.01 -3.67 0.08
CA ILE A 224 10.25 -2.79 -0.79
C ILE A 224 10.88 -1.40 -0.71
N GLU A 225 11.46 -0.91 -1.81
CA GLU A 225 12.07 0.43 -1.86
C GLU A 225 11.05 1.51 -1.49
N LYS A 226 9.88 1.50 -2.13
CA LYS A 226 8.79 2.44 -1.87
C LYS A 226 7.65 1.73 -1.17
N GLY A 227 7.68 1.75 0.17
CA GLY A 227 6.69 1.09 1.03
C GLY A 227 5.53 2.00 1.42
N TYR A 228 5.83 3.14 2.06
CA TYR A 228 4.83 4.13 2.47
C TYR A 228 5.08 5.51 1.84
N PRO A 229 4.09 6.08 1.11
CA PRO A 229 4.13 7.47 0.70
C PRO A 229 3.86 8.33 1.94
N THR A 230 4.90 8.92 2.52
CA THR A 230 4.76 9.65 3.78
C THR A 230 3.81 10.84 3.58
N PRO A 231 2.81 11.07 4.44
CA PRO A 231 2.03 12.30 4.42
C PRO A 231 2.89 13.42 5.04
N PHE A 232 3.86 13.94 4.29
CA PHE A 232 4.79 14.96 4.75
C PHE A 232 4.19 16.38 4.63
N ILE A 233 4.76 17.34 5.38
CA ILE A 233 4.31 18.75 5.35
C ILE A 233 4.62 19.32 3.97
N GLY A 234 3.62 19.93 3.32
CA GLY A 234 3.77 20.49 1.97
C GLY A 234 3.55 19.49 0.83
N ARG A 235 3.19 18.23 1.12
CA ARG A 235 2.87 17.21 0.09
C ARG A 235 1.86 17.71 -0.93
N ASN A 236 0.70 18.21 -0.49
CA ASN A 236 -0.37 18.63 -1.40
C ASN A 236 0.11 19.75 -2.33
N ASN A 237 0.79 20.76 -1.78
CA ASN A 237 1.35 21.87 -2.56
C ASN A 237 2.31 21.38 -3.66
N LEU A 238 3.11 20.34 -3.41
CA LEU A 238 3.99 19.75 -4.42
C LEU A 238 3.21 18.97 -5.49
N LEU A 239 2.21 18.19 -5.08
CA LEU A 239 1.36 17.44 -6.00
C LEU A 239 0.56 18.38 -6.92
N GLU A 240 0.00 19.45 -6.37
CA GLU A 240 -0.80 20.45 -7.09
C GLU A 240 -0.01 21.21 -8.18
N LYS A 241 1.32 21.30 -8.05
CA LYS A 241 2.17 21.92 -9.07
C LYS A 241 2.27 21.12 -10.37
N ALA A 242 2.21 19.79 -10.31
CA ALA A 242 2.49 18.95 -11.47
C ALA A 242 1.35 18.00 -11.87
N GLN A 243 0.51 17.53 -10.94
CA GLN A 243 -0.62 16.65 -11.27
C GLN A 243 -1.62 17.27 -12.27
N PRO A 244 -2.06 18.54 -12.12
CA PRO A 244 -2.96 19.15 -13.10
C PRO A 244 -2.31 19.34 -14.47
N GLU A 245 -1.01 19.66 -14.48
CA GLU A 245 -0.24 19.80 -15.71
C GLU A 245 -0.15 18.48 -16.48
N LEU A 246 0.20 17.38 -15.78
CA LEU A 246 0.20 16.02 -16.35
C LEU A 246 -1.17 15.64 -16.89
N MET A 247 -2.23 15.88 -16.11
CA MET A 247 -3.60 15.54 -16.52
C MET A 247 -4.05 16.33 -17.75
N SER A 248 -3.68 17.61 -17.86
CA SER A 248 -3.96 18.43 -19.05
C SER A 248 -3.29 17.91 -20.33
N ARG A 249 -2.28 17.05 -20.17
CA ARG A 249 -1.53 16.36 -21.25
C ARG A 249 -1.88 14.87 -21.34
N CYS A 250 -3.07 14.50 -20.86
CA CYS A 250 -3.62 13.15 -20.92
C CYS A 250 -2.84 12.11 -20.08
N ILE A 251 -2.06 12.55 -19.08
CA ILE A 251 -1.30 11.67 -18.17
C ILE A 251 -1.93 11.70 -16.78
N TYR A 252 -2.50 10.56 -16.36
CA TYR A 252 -3.15 10.37 -15.08
C TYR A 252 -2.23 9.58 -14.15
N SER A 253 -1.55 10.25 -13.21
CA SER A 253 -0.71 9.58 -12.20
C SER A 253 -1.54 9.23 -10.97
N ARG A 254 -1.82 7.93 -10.76
CA ARG A 254 -2.80 7.44 -9.76
C ARG A 254 -2.28 6.25 -8.94
N GLY A 255 -3.00 5.94 -7.86
CA GLY A 255 -2.67 4.84 -6.93
C GLY A 255 -1.74 5.28 -5.80
N ARG A 256 -1.30 4.30 -4.98
CA ARG A 256 -0.55 4.55 -3.73
C ARG A 256 0.63 5.50 -3.92
N PHE A 257 1.51 5.22 -4.88
CA PHE A 257 2.69 6.06 -5.18
C PHE A 257 2.52 6.95 -6.40
N GLY A 258 1.58 6.66 -7.32
CA GLY A 258 1.28 7.57 -8.42
C GLY A 258 0.56 8.84 -7.96
N ALA A 259 -0.33 8.75 -6.97
CA ALA A 259 -0.98 9.91 -6.35
C ALA A 259 -0.31 10.36 -5.03
N TRP A 260 0.49 9.51 -4.38
CA TRP A 260 1.20 9.78 -3.12
C TRP A 260 0.31 10.12 -1.91
N ARG A 261 -0.99 9.80 -1.95
CA ARG A 261 -1.94 10.07 -0.86
C ARG A 261 -2.18 8.81 -0.03
N TYR A 262 -1.50 8.70 1.11
CA TYR A 262 -1.59 7.55 2.02
C TYR A 262 -3.03 7.29 2.50
N GLU A 263 -3.77 8.35 2.80
CA GLU A 263 -5.14 8.31 3.31
C GLU A 263 -6.12 7.60 2.36
N VAL A 264 -5.79 7.51 1.07
CA VAL A 264 -6.51 6.77 0.03
C VAL A 264 -5.56 5.82 -0.71
N GLY A 265 -4.67 5.17 0.04
CA GLY A 265 -3.57 4.34 -0.47
C GLY A 265 -3.69 2.84 -0.18
N ASN A 266 -4.86 2.35 0.23
CA ASN A 266 -5.12 0.91 0.37
C ASN A 266 -5.51 0.30 -0.99
N GLN A 267 -5.75 -1.02 -1.01
CA GLN A 267 -6.08 -1.78 -2.22
C GLN A 267 -7.37 -1.32 -2.91
N ASP A 268 -8.43 -1.12 -2.12
CA ASP A 268 -9.74 -0.65 -2.58
C ASP A 268 -9.65 0.75 -3.18
N HIS A 269 -9.02 1.68 -2.47
CA HIS A 269 -8.80 3.03 -2.96
C HIS A 269 -7.97 3.04 -4.24
N SER A 270 -6.87 2.29 -4.29
CA SER A 270 -6.00 2.24 -5.46
C SER A 270 -6.72 1.64 -6.67
N PHE A 271 -7.54 0.60 -6.45
CA PHE A 271 -8.38 0.02 -7.49
C PHE A 271 -9.42 1.02 -8.01
N MET A 272 -10.12 1.71 -7.11
CA MET A 272 -11.14 2.70 -7.47
C MET A 272 -10.54 3.93 -8.14
N GLN A 273 -9.33 4.37 -7.79
CA GLN A 273 -8.65 5.43 -8.53
C GLN A 273 -8.39 5.04 -9.99
N GLY A 274 -8.13 3.77 -10.28
CA GLY A 274 -8.02 3.28 -11.66
C GLY A 274 -9.37 3.33 -12.39
N VAL A 275 -10.45 2.91 -11.71
CA VAL A 275 -11.82 2.97 -12.26
C VAL A 275 -12.25 4.42 -12.55
N GLU A 276 -12.11 5.29 -11.56
CA GLU A 276 -12.48 6.71 -11.67
C GLU A 276 -11.67 7.46 -12.73
N ALA A 277 -10.38 7.15 -12.87
CA ALA A 277 -9.56 7.74 -13.93
C ALA A 277 -10.06 7.34 -15.33
N ILE A 278 -10.50 6.10 -15.52
CA ILE A 278 -11.12 5.65 -16.78
C ILE A 278 -12.47 6.34 -17.00
N ASP A 279 -13.31 6.44 -15.97
CA ASP A 279 -14.59 7.15 -16.06
C ASP A 279 -14.39 8.63 -16.46
N HIS A 280 -13.37 9.29 -15.91
CA HIS A 280 -13.03 10.67 -16.24
C HIS A 280 -12.50 10.80 -17.68
N VAL A 281 -11.58 9.91 -18.11
CA VAL A 281 -11.07 9.89 -19.49
C VAL A 281 -12.20 9.72 -20.51
N LEU A 282 -13.20 8.88 -20.20
CA LEU A 282 -14.34 8.59 -21.08
C LEU A 282 -15.48 9.62 -20.97
N GLY A 283 -15.35 10.64 -20.12
CA GLY A 283 -16.40 11.64 -19.88
C GLY A 283 -17.65 11.09 -19.17
N LEU A 284 -17.54 9.92 -18.52
CA LEU A 284 -18.60 9.31 -17.73
C LEU A 284 -18.72 9.95 -16.34
N ALA A 285 -17.63 10.54 -15.86
CA ALA A 285 -17.58 11.29 -14.61
C ALA A 285 -16.84 12.62 -14.81
N THR A 286 -17.27 13.66 -14.08
CA THR A 286 -16.63 14.98 -14.09
C THR A 286 -15.56 15.14 -13.01
N GLU A 287 -15.49 14.22 -12.04
CA GLU A 287 -14.53 14.25 -10.93
C GLU A 287 -14.01 12.84 -10.59
N GLU A 288 -12.75 12.76 -10.16
CA GLU A 288 -12.15 11.54 -9.58
C GLU A 288 -12.19 11.64 -8.05
N THR A 289 -13.29 11.19 -7.46
CA THR A 289 -13.61 11.46 -6.04
C THR A 289 -12.57 10.89 -5.07
N THR A 290 -12.09 9.66 -5.28
CA THR A 290 -11.15 8.99 -4.37
C THR A 290 -9.83 9.74 -4.31
N VAL A 291 -9.27 10.13 -5.45
CA VAL A 291 -7.96 10.80 -5.48
C VAL A 291 -8.05 12.26 -5.05
N ALA A 292 -9.16 12.95 -5.34
CA ALA A 292 -9.34 14.36 -5.04
C ALA A 292 -9.84 14.62 -3.61
N ASN A 293 -10.80 13.81 -3.12
CA ASN A 293 -11.58 14.07 -1.91
C ASN A 293 -11.54 12.90 -0.89
N PRO A 294 -10.39 12.60 -0.25
CA PRO A 294 -10.27 11.54 0.74
C PRO A 294 -11.32 11.54 1.85
N GLY A 295 -11.66 12.73 2.37
CA GLY A 295 -12.66 12.84 3.44
C GLY A 295 -14.06 12.37 3.02
N ARG A 296 -14.45 12.61 1.75
CA ARG A 296 -15.76 12.20 1.22
C ARG A 296 -15.85 10.70 1.02
N VAL A 297 -14.81 10.09 0.43
CA VAL A 297 -14.80 8.65 0.14
C VAL A 297 -14.71 7.82 1.42
N ASN A 298 -13.97 8.31 2.43
CA ASN A 298 -13.82 7.63 3.72
C ASN A 298 -15.02 7.88 4.64
N GLY A 299 -15.70 9.02 4.51
CA GLY A 299 -16.89 9.32 5.31
C GLY A 299 -18.18 8.64 4.84
N THR A 300 -18.16 7.97 3.68
CA THR A 300 -19.36 7.37 3.07
C THR A 300 -19.04 6.02 2.43
N ARG A 301 -20.04 5.33 1.88
CA ARG A 301 -19.85 4.10 1.12
C ARG A 301 -20.47 4.26 -0.26
N ALA A 302 -19.65 4.14 -1.31
CA ALA A 302 -20.15 4.09 -2.68
C ALA A 302 -21.08 2.88 -2.88
N THR A 303 -22.21 3.09 -3.53
CA THR A 303 -23.29 2.09 -3.66
C THR A 303 -23.47 1.53 -5.08
N THR A 304 -22.87 2.17 -6.10
CA THR A 304 -22.87 1.69 -7.48
C THR A 304 -22.28 0.28 -7.57
N ARG A 305 -22.94 -0.61 -8.31
CA ARG A 305 -22.55 -2.02 -8.42
C ARG A 305 -21.67 -2.28 -9.64
N PHE A 306 -20.77 -3.26 -9.52
CA PHE A 306 -19.99 -3.77 -10.63
C PHE A 306 -20.81 -4.76 -11.48
N GLY A 307 -21.02 -4.44 -12.75
CA GLY A 307 -21.97 -5.15 -13.63
C GLY A 307 -21.58 -6.58 -14.02
N LEU A 308 -20.29 -6.95 -13.98
CA LEU A 308 -19.84 -8.30 -14.32
C LEU A 308 -19.83 -9.25 -13.12
N LEU A 309 -20.33 -8.82 -11.96
CA LEU A 309 -20.51 -9.72 -10.83
C LEU A 309 -21.66 -10.68 -11.14
N GLN A 310 -21.33 -11.88 -11.61
CA GLN A 310 -22.27 -12.99 -11.62
C GLN A 310 -22.60 -13.32 -10.17
N LYS A 311 -23.86 -13.13 -9.78
CA LYS A 311 -24.40 -13.84 -8.62
C LYS A 311 -24.60 -15.26 -9.11
N ASP A 312 -23.76 -16.19 -8.67
CA ASP A 312 -24.08 -17.59 -8.77
C ASP A 312 -25.48 -17.78 -8.14
N MET A 313 -26.43 -18.28 -8.94
CA MET A 313 -27.70 -18.83 -8.44
C MET A 313 -27.43 -20.14 -7.73
#